data_AF-A0A2N1RYK8-F1
#
_entry.id   AF-A0A2N1RYK8-F1
#
_cell.length_a   1.000
_cell.length_b   1.000
_cell.length_c   1.000
_cell.angle_alpha   90.00
_cell.angle_beta   90.00
_cell.angle_gamma   90.00
#
_symmetry.space_group_name_H-M   'P 1'
#
loop_
_entity.id
_entity.type
_entity.pdbx_description
1 polymer ?
#
loop_
_entity_poly.entity_id
_entity_poly.type
_entity_poly.pdbx_seq_one_letter_code
_entity_poly.pdbx_strand_id
1 'polypeptide(L)'
;DRSRAVLDAVDLVLLDIKSIDDKQCWSLTGRGNAQTLATLDYLESIGKPVWLRHVLLPGWTLERQQLNTLADHLAQYRCIEQVELLPFHKMGEFKWKELGYQYALLGTPEPTDDAVSMAREIMEARGLQVLLRNHDIETKSKKIG
;
A
#
# COMPACT_ATOMS: atom_id res chain seq x y z
N ASP A 1 6.69 -10.20 -18.65
CA ASP A 1 6.73 -10.09 -20.13
C ASP A 1 5.54 -9.38 -20.73
N ARG A 2 4.30 -9.85 -20.50
CA ARG A 2 3.09 -9.22 -21.10
C ARG A 2 2.96 -7.72 -20.80
N SER A 3 3.31 -7.28 -19.59
CA SER A 3 3.15 -5.87 -19.19
C SER A 3 4.35 -4.98 -19.57
N ARG A 4 5.48 -5.54 -20.05
CA ARG A 4 6.71 -4.77 -20.25
C ARG A 4 6.52 -3.58 -21.19
N ALA A 5 5.86 -3.78 -22.33
CA ALA A 5 5.61 -2.71 -23.29
C ALA A 5 4.87 -1.50 -22.69
N VAL A 6 3.96 -1.73 -21.72
CA VAL A 6 3.28 -0.65 -21.00
C VAL A 6 4.20 -0.02 -19.95
N LEU A 7 4.91 -0.85 -19.17
CA LEU A 7 5.84 -0.37 -18.14
C LEU A 7 6.97 0.49 -18.74
N ASP A 8 7.43 0.15 -19.95
CA ASP A 8 8.49 0.88 -20.63
C ASP A 8 7.99 2.26 -21.12
N ALA A 9 6.72 2.33 -21.55
CA ALA A 9 6.11 3.50 -22.18
C ALA A 9 5.54 4.55 -21.21
N VAL A 10 5.39 4.23 -19.92
CA VAL A 10 4.89 5.18 -18.90
C VAL A 10 6.03 5.90 -18.19
N ASP A 11 5.80 7.11 -17.69
CA ASP A 11 6.85 7.87 -16.99
C ASP A 11 7.00 7.45 -15.51
N LEU A 12 5.91 6.99 -14.89
CA LEU A 12 5.82 6.64 -13.47
C LEU A 12 4.93 5.42 -13.29
N VAL A 13 5.29 4.53 -12.36
CA VAL A 13 4.46 3.39 -11.97
C VAL A 13 4.01 3.52 -10.52
N LEU A 14 2.68 3.49 -10.31
CA LEU A 14 2.08 3.35 -8.98
C LEU A 14 1.94 1.86 -8.69
N LEU A 15 2.83 1.30 -7.88
CA LEU A 15 2.90 -0.13 -7.62
C LEU A 15 2.36 -0.47 -6.23
N ASP A 16 1.28 -1.25 -6.19
CA ASP A 16 0.71 -1.75 -4.95
C ASP A 16 1.42 -3.04 -4.48
N ILE A 17 2.08 -3.00 -3.32
CA ILE A 17 2.51 -4.22 -2.61
C ILE A 17 1.53 -4.47 -1.47
N LYS A 18 0.74 -5.54 -1.60
CA LYS A 18 -0.31 -5.88 -0.62
C LYS A 18 0.24 -6.59 0.61
N SER A 19 1.23 -7.46 0.46
CA SER A 19 2.00 -8.01 1.58
C SER A 19 3.34 -8.56 1.08
N ILE A 20 4.38 -8.46 1.91
CA ILE A 20 5.68 -9.09 1.65
C ILE A 20 5.67 -10.58 2.02
N ASP A 21 4.73 -11.01 2.88
CA ASP A 21 4.48 -12.42 3.16
C ASP A 21 3.53 -12.98 2.10
N ASP A 22 3.99 -13.98 1.33
CA ASP A 22 3.22 -14.57 0.23
C ASP A 22 1.92 -15.23 0.71
N LYS A 23 1.93 -15.92 1.87
CA LYS A 23 0.73 -16.57 2.44
C LYS A 23 -0.31 -15.54 2.86
N GLN A 24 0.13 -14.44 3.45
CA GLN A 24 -0.74 -13.32 3.78
C GLN A 24 -1.28 -12.65 2.51
N CYS A 25 -0.45 -12.49 1.47
CA CYS A 25 -0.90 -11.95 0.18
C CYS A 25 -1.99 -12.82 -0.46
N TRP A 26 -1.81 -14.15 -0.45
CA TRP A 26 -2.84 -15.11 -0.90
C TRP A 26 -4.13 -14.96 -0.10
N SER A 27 -4.02 -14.88 1.22
CA SER A 27 -5.18 -14.77 2.11
C SER A 27 -5.95 -13.46 1.90
N LEU A 28 -5.25 -12.36 1.59
CA LEU A 28 -5.84 -11.04 1.36
C LEU A 28 -6.41 -10.86 -0.06
N THR A 29 -5.74 -11.40 -1.07
CA THR A 29 -5.96 -11.01 -2.47
C THR A 29 -6.37 -12.17 -3.39
N GLY A 30 -6.24 -13.41 -2.92
CA GLY A 30 -6.40 -14.61 -3.77
C GLY A 30 -5.25 -14.81 -4.78
N ARG A 31 -4.12 -14.12 -4.58
CA ARG A 31 -2.90 -14.20 -5.38
C ARG A 31 -1.65 -14.03 -4.50
N GLY A 32 -0.54 -14.61 -4.94
CA GLY A 32 0.78 -14.41 -4.33
C GLY A 32 1.42 -13.08 -4.75
N ASN A 33 2.54 -12.72 -4.12
CA ASN A 33 3.24 -11.46 -4.38
C ASN A 33 4.38 -11.55 -5.41
N ALA A 34 4.76 -12.76 -5.84
CA ALA A 34 5.92 -13.00 -6.69
C ALA A 34 5.94 -12.16 -8.00
N GLN A 35 4.77 -12.00 -8.65
CA GLN A 35 4.68 -11.19 -9.89
C GLN A 35 4.83 -9.69 -9.60
N THR A 36 4.34 -9.22 -8.46
CA THR A 36 4.49 -7.83 -8.03
C THR A 36 5.96 -7.53 -7.72
N LEU A 37 6.64 -8.43 -7.01
CA LEU A 37 8.06 -8.28 -6.70
C LEU A 37 8.92 -8.34 -7.98
N ALA A 38 8.64 -9.27 -8.88
CA ALA A 38 9.31 -9.32 -10.18
C ALA A 38 9.05 -8.07 -11.04
N THR A 39 7.90 -7.42 -10.87
CA THR A 39 7.61 -6.12 -11.50
C THR A 39 8.48 -5.02 -10.90
N LEU A 40 8.62 -4.97 -9.57
CA LEU A 40 9.51 -4.01 -8.91
C LEU A 40 10.97 -4.22 -9.31
N ASP A 41 11.45 -5.47 -9.35
CA ASP A 41 12.80 -5.82 -9.81
C ASP A 41 13.05 -5.35 -11.25
N TYR A 42 12.05 -5.53 -12.13
CA TYR A 42 12.15 -5.06 -13.50
C TYR A 42 12.24 -3.53 -13.56
N LEU A 43 11.39 -2.82 -12.84
CA LEU A 43 11.37 -1.35 -12.81
C LEU A 43 12.68 -0.77 -12.29
N GLU A 44 13.28 -1.40 -11.26
CA GLU A 44 14.63 -1.08 -10.80
C GLU A 44 15.67 -1.28 -11.90
N SER A 45 15.61 -2.41 -12.62
CA SER A 45 16.59 -2.74 -13.66
C SER A 45 16.61 -1.74 -14.83
N ILE A 46 15.48 -1.07 -15.10
CA ILE A 46 15.36 -0.05 -16.15
C ILE A 46 15.36 1.39 -15.58
N GLY A 47 15.52 1.55 -14.28
CA GLY A 47 15.50 2.85 -13.59
C GLY A 47 14.18 3.61 -13.73
N LYS A 48 13.05 2.91 -13.83
CA LYS A 48 11.71 3.53 -13.98
C LYS A 48 11.22 4.05 -12.62
N PRO A 49 10.84 5.33 -12.48
CA PRO A 49 10.26 5.85 -11.25
C PRO A 49 9.08 5.02 -10.74
N VAL A 50 9.09 4.76 -9.43
CA VAL A 50 8.04 4.01 -8.73
C VAL A 50 7.53 4.80 -7.53
N TRP A 51 6.21 4.90 -7.44
CA TRP A 51 5.51 5.22 -6.20
C TRP A 51 4.91 3.93 -5.65
N LEU A 52 5.50 3.44 -4.56
CA LEU A 52 5.01 2.24 -3.93
C LEU A 52 3.81 2.58 -3.03
N ARG A 53 2.76 1.78 -3.11
CA ARG A 53 1.53 1.99 -2.36
C ARG A 53 1.29 0.82 -1.44
N HIS A 54 1.07 1.10 -0.16
CA HIS A 54 0.84 0.09 0.85
C HIS A 54 -0.37 0.45 1.71
N VAL A 55 -1.38 -0.42 1.69
CA VAL A 55 -2.58 -0.26 2.53
C VAL A 55 -2.26 -0.71 3.95
N LEU A 56 -2.54 0.13 4.93
CA LEU A 56 -2.38 -0.16 6.36
C LEU A 56 -3.67 -0.77 6.90
N LEU A 57 -3.70 -2.10 6.99
CA LEU A 57 -4.86 -2.87 7.45
C LEU A 57 -4.57 -3.51 8.82
N PRO A 58 -5.24 -3.11 9.92
CA PRO A 58 -5.03 -3.67 11.25
C PRO A 58 -5.20 -5.18 11.30
N GLY A 59 -4.29 -5.90 11.97
CA GLY A 59 -4.30 -7.36 12.05
C GLY A 59 -3.77 -8.07 10.79
N TRP A 60 -3.34 -7.31 9.77
CA TRP A 60 -2.83 -7.85 8.52
C TRP A 60 -1.51 -7.16 8.16
N THR A 61 -1.59 -6.03 7.47
CA THR A 61 -0.44 -5.32 6.88
C THR A 61 0.04 -4.17 7.77
N LEU A 62 -0.77 -3.74 8.73
CA LEU A 62 -0.40 -2.79 9.77
C LEU A 62 0.09 -3.55 11.02
N GLU A 63 1.15 -4.34 10.85
CA GLU A 63 1.80 -5.05 11.95
C GLU A 63 3.28 -4.70 11.96
N ARG A 64 3.83 -4.40 13.14
CA ARG A 64 5.21 -3.90 13.29
C ARG A 64 6.22 -4.81 12.58
N GLN A 65 6.10 -6.12 12.73
CA GLN A 65 7.01 -7.07 12.09
C GLN A 65 6.90 -7.01 10.56
N GLN A 66 5.68 -7.01 10.02
CA GLN A 66 5.44 -6.96 8.58
C GLN A 66 5.96 -5.65 7.97
N LEU A 67 5.75 -4.53 8.66
CA LEU A 67 6.24 -3.22 8.23
C LEU A 67 7.77 -3.15 8.25
N ASN A 68 8.43 -3.73 9.27
CA ASN A 68 9.89 -3.80 9.27
C ASN A 68 10.41 -4.63 8.10
N THR A 69 9.86 -5.84 7.88
CA THR A 69 10.28 -6.70 6.76
C THR A 69 10.02 -6.05 5.41
N LEU A 70 8.88 -5.38 5.25
CA LEU A 70 8.58 -4.61 4.04
C LEU A 70 9.59 -3.47 3.87
N ALA A 71 9.80 -2.64 4.90
CA ALA A 71 10.72 -1.50 4.81
C ALA A 71 12.15 -1.94 4.49
N ASP A 72 12.65 -2.99 5.14
CA ASP A 72 13.99 -3.55 4.88
C ASP A 72 14.11 -4.05 3.44
N HIS A 73 13.05 -4.68 2.91
CA HIS A 73 13.01 -5.12 1.52
C HIS A 73 12.95 -3.95 0.54
N LEU A 74 12.22 -2.87 0.85
CA LEU A 74 12.08 -1.71 -0.03
C LEU A 74 13.33 -0.83 -0.06
N ALA A 75 14.08 -0.76 1.04
CA ALA A 75 15.26 0.08 1.19
C ALA A 75 16.39 -0.23 0.18
N GLN A 76 16.38 -1.40 -0.45
CA GLN A 76 17.38 -1.79 -1.45
C GLN A 76 17.11 -1.20 -2.85
N TYR A 77 15.89 -0.71 -3.10
CA TYR A 77 15.47 -0.23 -4.43
C TYR A 77 15.67 1.28 -4.55
N ARG A 78 16.32 1.72 -5.62
CA ARG A 78 16.60 3.14 -5.90
C ARG A 78 15.52 3.78 -6.75
N CYS A 79 14.79 2.98 -7.53
CA CYS A 79 13.68 3.44 -8.35
C CYS A 79 12.45 3.91 -7.55
N ILE A 80 12.37 3.56 -6.26
CA ILE A 80 11.29 3.98 -5.37
C ILE A 80 11.54 5.44 -4.97
N GLU A 81 10.76 6.35 -5.54
CA GLU A 81 10.81 7.78 -5.20
C GLU A 81 9.94 8.09 -3.98
N GLN A 82 8.86 7.35 -3.79
CA GLN A 82 7.87 7.61 -2.74
C GLN A 82 7.19 6.31 -2.29
N VAL A 83 6.96 6.20 -0.98
CA VAL A 83 6.07 5.20 -0.37
C VAL A 83 4.80 5.90 0.12
N GLU A 84 3.67 5.63 -0.53
CA GLU A 84 2.35 6.04 -0.07
C GLU A 84 1.80 5.03 0.94
N LEU A 85 1.61 5.47 2.19
CA LEU A 85 0.87 4.69 3.17
C LEU A 85 -0.61 5.10 3.14
N LEU A 86 -1.48 4.11 2.96
CA LEU A 86 -2.92 4.30 2.76
C LEU A 86 -3.66 3.66 3.94
N PRO A 87 -4.11 4.44 4.94
CA PRO A 87 -4.94 3.91 6.01
C PRO A 87 -6.18 3.18 5.46
N PHE A 88 -6.50 2.02 6.01
CA PHE A 88 -7.71 1.29 5.63
C PHE A 88 -8.97 2.06 6.04
N HIS A 89 -9.95 2.10 5.12
CA HIS A 89 -11.25 2.73 5.36
C HIS A 89 -12.41 1.85 4.92
N LYS A 90 -13.56 2.00 5.58
CA LYS A 90 -14.76 1.17 5.37
C LYS A 90 -15.71 1.65 4.28
N MET A 91 -15.32 2.67 3.50
CA MET A 91 -16.18 3.31 2.50
C MET A 91 -16.76 2.33 1.46
N GLY A 92 -16.12 1.20 1.20
CA GLY A 92 -16.57 0.20 0.23
C GLY A 92 -17.55 -0.86 0.75
N GLU A 93 -17.83 -0.91 2.06
CA GLU A 93 -18.61 -1.99 2.69
C GLU A 93 -20.03 -2.14 2.10
N PHE A 94 -20.68 -1.03 1.77
CA PHE A 94 -22.04 -1.05 1.22
C PHE A 94 -22.15 -1.82 -0.10
N LYS A 95 -21.10 -1.78 -0.95
CA LYS A 95 -21.10 -2.48 -2.25
C LYS A 95 -21.17 -4.00 -2.08
N TRP A 96 -20.53 -4.54 -1.05
CA TRP A 96 -20.58 -5.97 -0.74
C TRP A 96 -21.99 -6.39 -0.34
N LYS A 97 -22.66 -5.57 0.49
CA LYS A 97 -24.04 -5.78 0.92
C LYS A 97 -25.00 -5.75 -0.27
N GLU A 98 -24.86 -4.78 -1.17
CA GLU A 98 -25.71 -4.66 -2.37
C GLU A 98 -25.56 -5.85 -3.33
N LEU A 99 -24.35 -6.40 -3.43
CA LEU A 99 -24.07 -7.57 -4.26
C LEU A 99 -24.41 -8.90 -3.57
N GLY A 100 -24.89 -8.87 -2.31
CA GLY A 100 -25.20 -10.07 -1.54
C GLY A 100 -23.97 -10.90 -1.15
N TYR A 101 -22.77 -10.31 -1.20
CA TYR A 101 -21.53 -10.98 -0.83
C TYR A 101 -21.16 -10.75 0.63
N GLN A 102 -20.55 -11.77 1.24
CA GLN A 102 -19.93 -11.61 2.55
C GLN A 102 -18.65 -10.81 2.43
N TYR A 103 -18.53 -9.75 3.23
CA TYR A 103 -17.31 -8.95 3.28
C TYR A 103 -16.36 -9.46 4.35
N ALA A 104 -15.22 -10.02 3.93
CA ALA A 104 -14.24 -10.65 4.82
C ALA A 104 -13.62 -9.66 5.84
N LEU A 105 -13.64 -8.35 5.58
CA LEU A 105 -13.04 -7.33 6.45
C LEU A 105 -14.06 -6.49 7.23
N LEU A 106 -15.34 -6.90 7.29
CA LEU A 106 -16.41 -6.14 7.94
C LEU A 106 -16.10 -5.76 9.40
N GLY A 107 -15.41 -6.65 10.11
CA GLY A 107 -15.02 -6.45 11.52
C GLY A 107 -13.70 -5.69 11.73
N THR A 108 -12.92 -5.43 10.67
CA THR A 108 -11.60 -4.82 10.81
C THR A 108 -11.74 -3.34 11.13
N PRO A 109 -11.12 -2.80 12.20
CA PRO A 109 -11.19 -1.37 12.52
C PRO A 109 -10.39 -0.54 11.50
N GLU A 110 -10.65 0.77 11.45
CA GLU A 110 -9.74 1.70 10.77
C GLU A 110 -8.48 1.90 11.64
N PRO A 111 -7.29 2.14 11.03
CA PRO A 111 -6.07 2.44 11.77
C PRO A 111 -6.21 3.66 12.70
N THR A 112 -5.55 3.62 13.85
CA THR A 112 -5.39 4.81 14.70
C THR A 112 -4.26 5.69 14.17
N ASP A 113 -4.29 7.00 14.48
CA ASP A 113 -3.23 7.94 14.11
C ASP A 113 -1.85 7.49 14.64
N ASP A 114 -1.80 6.93 15.86
CA ASP A 114 -0.58 6.36 16.45
C ASP A 114 -0.04 5.18 15.63
N ALA A 115 -0.93 4.31 15.14
CA ALA A 115 -0.52 3.17 14.33
C ALA A 115 -0.03 3.61 12.94
N VAL A 116 -0.67 4.61 12.34
CA VAL A 116 -0.19 5.22 11.08
C VAL A 116 1.16 5.90 11.27
N SER A 117 1.34 6.62 12.38
CA SER A 117 2.61 7.27 12.73
C SER A 117 3.72 6.24 12.92
N MET A 118 3.45 5.15 13.63
CA MET A 118 4.38 4.03 13.78
C MET A 118 4.80 3.43 12.44
N ALA A 119 3.86 3.23 11.51
CA ALA A 119 4.17 2.71 10.19
C ALA A 119 5.06 3.68 9.39
N ARG A 120 4.77 4.97 9.46
CA ARG A 120 5.59 6.03 8.85
C ARG A 120 7.02 6.02 9.40
N GLU A 121 7.17 6.02 10.72
CA GLU A 121 8.47 6.03 11.40
C GLU A 121 9.34 4.83 10.99
N ILE A 122 8.74 3.64 10.90
CA ILE A 122 9.46 2.43 10.46
C ILE A 122 10.02 2.61 9.05
N MET A 123 9.21 3.12 8.11
CA MET A 123 9.62 3.33 6.72
C MET A 123 10.69 4.42 6.60
N GLU A 124 10.48 5.57 7.25
CA GLU A 124 11.43 6.69 7.22
C GLU A 124 12.78 6.31 7.87
N ALA A 125 12.77 5.46 8.90
CA ALA A 125 14.00 4.93 9.50
C ALA A 125 14.86 4.09 8.54
N ARG A 126 14.29 3.63 7.41
CA ARG A 126 15.02 2.94 6.32
C ARG A 126 15.41 3.87 5.18
N GLY A 127 15.22 5.18 5.34
CA GLY A 127 15.51 6.18 4.31
C GLY A 127 14.45 6.26 3.21
N LEU A 128 13.29 5.63 3.38
CA LEU A 128 12.18 5.72 2.43
C LEU A 128 11.44 7.05 2.60
N GLN A 129 11.16 7.74 1.51
CA GLN A 129 10.32 8.94 1.54
C GLN A 129 8.85 8.52 1.69
N VAL A 130 8.18 8.96 2.75
CA VAL A 130 6.79 8.57 3.04
C VAL A 130 5.81 9.69 2.72
N LEU A 131 4.73 9.35 2.01
CA LEU A 131 3.58 10.21 1.78
C LEU A 131 2.37 9.60 2.50
N LEU A 132 1.83 10.33 3.46
CA LEU A 132 0.54 10.02 4.07
C LEU A 132 -0.55 10.73 3.27
N ARG A 133 -1.48 9.97 2.69
CA ARG A 133 -2.69 10.57 2.13
C ARG A 133 -3.75 10.68 3.23
N ASN A 134 -3.88 11.86 3.81
CA ASN A 134 -5.02 12.17 4.67
C ASN A 134 -6.27 12.33 3.78
N HIS A 135 -7.40 11.74 4.20
CA HIS A 135 -8.71 11.94 3.58
C HIS A 135 -9.37 13.29 3.95
N ASP A 136 -8.59 14.34 4.23
CA ASP A 136 -9.13 15.69 4.48
C ASP A 136 -9.44 16.45 3.17
N ILE A 137 -10.14 15.78 2.25
CA ILE A 137 -10.86 16.45 1.16
C ILE A 137 -12.36 16.25 1.44
N GLU A 138 -12.84 16.74 2.59
CA GLU A 138 -14.26 17.16 2.74
C GLU A 138 -14.62 17.95 4.03
N THR A 139 -13.74 18.14 5.01
CA THR A 139 -14.13 18.80 6.28
C THR A 139 -13.71 20.27 6.46
N LYS A 140 -13.13 20.94 5.44
CA LYS A 140 -12.83 22.40 5.48
C LYS A 140 -13.57 23.23 4.43
N SER A 141 -14.83 22.92 4.16
CA SER A 141 -15.76 23.83 3.48
C SER A 141 -17.17 23.73 4.05
N LYS A 142 -17.36 24.26 5.26
CA LYS A 142 -18.60 24.93 5.73
C LYS A 142 -18.47 25.27 7.21
N LYS A 143 -18.06 26.52 7.47
CA LYS A 143 -18.53 27.37 8.57
C LYS A 143 -17.91 28.76 8.35
N ILE A 144 -18.49 29.48 7.38
CA ILE A 144 -18.56 30.93 7.48
C ILE A 144 -19.96 31.17 8.02
N GLY A 145 -20.03 31.43 9.31
CA GLY A 145 -21.19 31.96 10.03
C GLY A 145 -20.71 33.18 10.79
#